data_AF-A0A330GK58-F1
#
_entry.id   AF-A0A330GK58-F1
#
_cell.length_a   1.000
_cell.length_b   1.000
_cell.length_c   1.000
_cell.angle_alpha   90.00
_cell.angle_beta   90.00
_cell.angle_gamma   90.00
#
_symmetry.space_group_name_H-M   'P 1'
#
loop_
_entity.id
_entity.type
_entity.pdbx_description
1 polymer ?
#
loop_
_entity_poly.entity_id
_entity_poly.type
_entity_poly.pdbx_seq_one_letter_code
_entity_poly.pdbx_strand_id
1 'polypeptide(L)'
;MRICLIYGPTCSGKTDFAIQVARDTGWPVIALDRVQCCPQVATGSGRPLERELQFTQRIYLDSRPLAAGVIEPEAAHLQLKSQVERRKSESGLILEGGSISLLNSMARSCYWDGGFQWHIKRLRLGCPDLFLARAKRRVMEMLAIREERPSLLQELADLWKEDANGPILEDIDGYRCTIRFARERNLAISALLRLSPERQQELIEAIADEYLEHANWQERDFS
;
A
#
# COMPACT_ATOMS: atom_id res chain seq x y z
N MET A 1 -11.81 -9.77 22.23
CA MET A 1 -11.92 -8.91 21.03
C MET A 1 -11.93 -9.78 19.78
N ARG A 2 -12.69 -9.40 18.74
CA ARG A 2 -12.66 -10.06 17.42
C ARG A 2 -11.65 -9.39 16.49
N ILE A 3 -10.95 -10.17 15.68
CA ILE A 3 -10.05 -9.66 14.65
C ILE A 3 -10.51 -10.17 13.29
N CYS A 4 -10.79 -9.24 12.38
CA CYS A 4 -10.99 -9.53 10.96
C CYS A 4 -9.68 -9.28 10.21
N LEU A 5 -8.97 -10.34 9.84
CA LEU A 5 -7.76 -10.25 9.02
C LEU A 5 -8.11 -10.35 7.54
N ILE A 6 -7.81 -9.30 6.77
CA ILE A 6 -7.98 -9.24 5.32
C ILE A 6 -6.60 -9.07 4.70
N TYR A 7 -6.12 -10.09 3.99
CA TYR A 7 -4.80 -10.03 3.35
C TYR A 7 -4.83 -10.63 1.96
N GLY A 8 -3.80 -10.35 1.16
CA GLY A 8 -3.75 -10.73 -0.24
C GLY A 8 -2.94 -9.74 -1.08
N PRO A 9 -2.76 -10.05 -2.38
CA PRO A 9 -1.83 -9.31 -3.22
C PRO A 9 -2.29 -7.88 -3.48
N THR A 10 -1.42 -7.03 -4.00
CA THR A 10 -1.77 -5.68 -4.46
C THR A 10 -2.94 -5.71 -5.46
N CYS A 11 -3.69 -4.61 -5.60
CA CYS A 11 -4.83 -4.49 -6.52
C CYS A 11 -5.95 -5.57 -6.40
N SER A 12 -6.02 -6.30 -5.27
CA SER A 12 -7.04 -7.34 -5.07
C SER A 12 -8.37 -6.85 -4.47
N GLY A 13 -8.50 -5.55 -4.14
CA GLY A 13 -9.72 -4.97 -3.56
C GLY A 13 -9.83 -5.09 -2.04
N LYS A 14 -8.72 -5.36 -1.34
CA LYS A 14 -8.69 -5.51 0.13
C LYS A 14 -9.21 -4.27 0.85
N THR A 15 -8.75 -3.09 0.44
CA THR A 15 -9.09 -1.82 1.08
C THR A 15 -10.59 -1.54 0.97
N ASP A 16 -11.19 -1.73 -0.20
CA ASP A 16 -12.64 -1.58 -0.40
C ASP A 16 -13.43 -2.57 0.48
N PHE A 17 -12.99 -3.83 0.54
CA PHE A 17 -13.62 -4.84 1.39
C PHE A 17 -13.50 -4.48 2.88
N ALA A 18 -12.34 -3.99 3.33
CA ALA A 18 -12.15 -3.54 4.71
C ALA A 18 -12.98 -2.31 5.06
N ILE A 19 -13.12 -1.35 4.14
CA ILE A 19 -13.99 -0.19 4.33
C ILE A 19 -15.45 -0.64 4.47
N GLN A 20 -15.92 -1.58 3.64
CA GLN A 20 -17.26 -2.12 3.78
C GLN A 20 -17.49 -2.77 5.16
N VAL A 21 -16.56 -3.61 5.62
CA VAL A 21 -16.64 -4.22 6.95
C VAL A 21 -16.60 -3.16 8.05
N ALA A 22 -15.76 -2.13 7.92
CA ALA A 22 -15.67 -1.03 8.87
C ALA A 22 -16.96 -0.21 8.95
N ARG A 23 -17.64 0.01 7.82
CA ARG A 23 -18.95 0.67 7.79
C ARG A 23 -20.03 -0.15 8.49
N ASP A 24 -20.03 -1.46 8.28
CA ASP A 24 -21.06 -2.34 8.83
C ASP A 24 -20.87 -2.60 10.34
N THR A 25 -19.63 -2.51 10.82
CA THR A 25 -19.26 -2.87 12.22
C THR A 25 -18.90 -1.68 13.10
N GLY A 26 -18.53 -0.54 12.49
CA GLY A 26 -17.90 0.59 13.19
C GLY A 26 -16.46 0.31 13.64
N TRP A 27 -15.86 -0.84 13.28
CA TRP A 27 -14.50 -1.18 13.69
C TRP A 27 -13.46 -0.40 12.88
N PRO A 28 -12.36 0.04 13.51
CA PRO A 28 -11.28 0.68 12.77
C PRO A 28 -10.46 -0.34 11.96
N VAL A 29 -9.88 0.15 10.86
CA VAL A 29 -8.98 -0.62 9.99
C VAL A 29 -7.53 -0.25 10.29
N ILE A 30 -6.72 -1.20 10.75
CA ILE A 30 -5.27 -1.04 10.88
C ILE A 30 -4.61 -1.55 9.59
N ALA A 31 -3.87 -0.66 8.92
CA ALA A 31 -3.15 -0.97 7.69
C ALA A 31 -1.93 -1.85 7.97
N LEU A 32 -1.91 -3.07 7.42
CA LEU A 32 -0.77 -3.99 7.40
C LEU A 32 0.15 -3.69 6.21
N ASP A 33 0.62 -2.43 6.15
CA ASP A 33 1.47 -1.94 5.07
C ASP A 33 2.52 -0.96 5.62
N ARG A 34 3.79 -1.31 5.42
CA ARG A 34 4.95 -0.55 5.95
C ARG A 34 5.21 0.69 5.12
N VAL A 35 5.05 0.61 3.79
CA VAL A 35 5.30 1.75 2.89
C VAL A 35 4.23 2.82 3.11
N GLN A 36 2.99 2.40 3.36
CA GLN A 36 1.91 3.31 3.75
C GLN A 36 2.14 3.97 5.12
N CYS A 37 3.25 3.78 5.82
CA CYS A 37 3.59 4.60 7.00
C CYS A 37 4.30 5.92 6.63
N CYS A 38 4.69 6.10 5.37
CA CYS A 38 5.32 7.32 4.86
C CYS A 38 4.26 8.20 4.15
N PRO A 39 3.72 9.25 4.79
CA PRO A 39 2.66 10.09 4.20
C PRO A 39 3.09 10.86 2.94
N GLN A 40 4.40 11.06 2.73
CA GLN A 40 4.93 11.75 1.54
C GLN A 40 4.76 10.94 0.24
N VAL A 41 4.51 9.63 0.35
CA VAL A 41 4.24 8.71 -0.77
C VAL A 41 2.82 8.12 -0.66
N ALA A 42 1.86 8.90 -0.13
CA ALA A 42 0.52 8.43 0.17
C ALA A 42 -0.20 7.89 -1.07
N THR A 43 -0.07 8.53 -2.22
CA THR A 43 -0.68 8.10 -3.48
C THR A 43 0.01 6.86 -4.02
N GLY A 44 1.33 6.88 -4.21
CA GLY A 44 2.05 5.74 -4.80
C GLY A 44 2.08 4.48 -3.91
N SER A 45 2.04 4.64 -2.58
CA SER A 45 1.89 3.51 -1.64
C SER A 45 0.46 2.95 -1.56
N GLY A 46 -0.50 3.59 -2.24
CA GLY A 46 -1.87 3.12 -2.33
C GLY A 46 -2.75 3.44 -1.12
N ARG A 47 -2.42 4.46 -0.31
CA ARG A 47 -3.35 4.93 0.73
C ARG A 47 -4.67 5.38 0.09
N PRO A 48 -5.84 4.99 0.63
CA PRO A 48 -7.11 5.54 0.15
C PRO A 48 -7.17 7.06 0.37
N LEU A 49 -7.97 7.74 -0.45
CA LEU A 49 -8.37 9.13 -0.23
C LEU A 49 -9.37 9.21 0.94
N GLU A 50 -9.49 10.39 1.54
CA GLU A 50 -10.41 10.60 2.66
C GLU A 50 -11.86 10.32 2.27
N ARG A 51 -12.27 10.75 1.07
CA ARG A 51 -13.61 10.45 0.53
C ARG A 51 -13.85 8.95 0.28
N GLU A 52 -12.80 8.19 -0.01
CA GLU A 52 -12.89 6.73 -0.20
C GLU A 52 -13.10 6.03 1.15
N LEU A 53 -12.62 6.60 2.26
CA LEU A 53 -12.81 6.04 3.60
C LEU A 53 -14.27 6.09 4.08
N GLN A 54 -15.15 6.91 3.49
CA GLN A 54 -16.59 6.93 3.81
C GLN A 54 -16.86 7.07 5.33
N PHE A 55 -16.12 7.97 6.00
CA PHE A 55 -16.17 8.22 7.45
C PHE A 55 -15.73 7.05 8.34
N THR A 56 -15.09 6.03 7.77
CA THR A 56 -14.43 4.95 8.55
C THR A 56 -13.05 5.38 9.01
N GLN A 57 -12.56 4.77 10.10
CA GLN A 57 -11.23 5.07 10.63
C GLN A 57 -10.19 4.11 10.04
N ARG A 58 -9.18 4.66 9.37
CA ARG A 58 -7.96 3.92 8.97
C ARG A 58 -6.76 4.37 9.79
N ILE A 59 -6.07 3.41 10.38
CA ILE A 59 -4.92 3.59 11.27
C ILE A 59 -3.67 3.06 10.57
N TYR A 60 -2.63 3.89 10.54
CA TYR A 60 -1.30 3.50 10.09
C TYR A 60 -0.42 3.17 11.30
N LEU A 61 0.54 2.26 11.12
CA LEU A 61 1.40 1.78 12.21
C LEU A 61 2.42 2.82 12.67
N ASP A 62 2.78 3.73 11.77
CA ASP A 62 3.68 4.86 12.02
C ASP A 62 3.32 6.02 11.07
N SER A 63 3.86 7.20 11.35
CA SER A 63 3.83 8.37 10.48
C SER A 63 5.21 8.99 10.45
N ARG A 64 6.03 8.57 9.48
CA ARG A 64 7.46 8.88 9.44
C ARG A 64 7.88 9.53 8.11
N PRO A 65 8.93 10.38 8.11
CA PRO A 65 9.47 10.90 6.87
C PRO A 65 10.13 9.78 6.05
N LEU A 66 10.05 9.88 4.72
CA LEU A 66 10.64 8.89 3.81
C LEU A 66 12.16 8.77 3.99
N ALA A 67 12.85 9.89 4.23
CA ALA A 67 14.29 9.95 4.48
C ALA A 67 14.73 9.13 5.71
N ALA A 68 13.82 8.79 6.63
CA ALA A 68 14.09 7.90 7.76
C ALA A 68 13.89 6.41 7.42
N GLY A 69 13.71 6.08 6.14
CA GLY A 69 13.45 4.74 5.64
C GLY A 69 12.01 4.27 5.87
N VAL A 70 11.62 3.25 5.12
CA VAL A 70 10.40 2.47 5.39
C VAL A 70 10.56 1.76 6.73
N ILE A 71 9.54 1.78 7.58
CA ILE A 71 9.60 1.14 8.90
C ILE A 71 9.96 -0.36 8.76
N GLU A 72 10.89 -0.84 9.59
CA GLU A 72 11.32 -2.23 9.59
C GLU A 72 10.18 -3.20 10.00
N PRO A 73 10.14 -4.45 9.49
CA PRO A 73 9.06 -5.40 9.75
C PRO A 73 8.81 -5.66 11.25
N GLU A 74 9.86 -5.85 12.04
CA GLU A 74 9.79 -6.11 13.48
C GLU A 74 9.26 -4.88 14.23
N ALA A 75 9.71 -3.68 13.85
CA ALA A 75 9.24 -2.43 14.44
C ALA A 75 7.76 -2.18 14.11
N ALA A 76 7.35 -2.43 12.86
CA ALA A 76 5.96 -2.35 12.44
C ALA A 76 5.08 -3.36 13.19
N HIS A 77 5.58 -4.58 13.40
CA HIS A 77 4.88 -5.61 14.17
C HIS A 77 4.71 -5.24 15.65
N LEU A 78 5.72 -4.61 16.27
CA LEU A 78 5.60 -4.06 17.63
C LEU A 78 4.57 -2.93 17.70
N GLN A 79 4.56 -2.02 16.72
CA GLN A 79 3.53 -0.97 16.64
C GLN A 79 2.14 -1.57 16.47
N LEU A 80 1.99 -2.60 15.63
CA LEU A 80 0.73 -3.33 15.44
C LEU A 80 0.22 -3.91 16.77
N LYS A 81 1.07 -4.60 17.54
CA LYS A 81 0.70 -5.09 18.88
C LYS A 81 0.26 -3.95 19.80
N SER A 82 0.99 -2.82 19.79
CA SER A 82 0.62 -1.66 20.60
C SER A 82 -0.76 -1.11 20.22
N GLN A 83 -1.07 -1.00 18.93
CA GLN A 83 -2.37 -0.52 18.45
C GLN A 83 -3.52 -1.46 18.82
N VAL A 84 -3.29 -2.78 18.80
CA VAL A 84 -4.27 -3.79 19.22
C VAL A 84 -4.48 -3.75 20.73
N GLU A 85 -3.41 -3.69 21.54
CA GLU A 85 -3.54 -3.63 23.01
C GLU A 85 -4.24 -2.35 23.50
N ARG A 86 -3.97 -1.20 22.87
CA ARG A 86 -4.67 0.06 23.19
C ARG A 86 -6.18 -0.01 22.97
N ARG A 87 -6.64 -0.98 22.17
CA ARG A 87 -8.04 -1.17 21.77
C ARG A 87 -8.64 -2.47 22.29
N LYS A 88 -8.00 -3.11 23.27
CA LYS A 88 -8.42 -4.42 23.78
C LYS A 88 -9.85 -4.43 24.37
N SER A 89 -10.35 -3.26 24.80
CA SER A 89 -11.72 -3.07 25.28
C SER A 89 -12.76 -2.94 24.16
N GLU A 90 -12.34 -2.74 22.91
CA GLU A 90 -13.23 -2.66 21.76
C GLU A 90 -13.77 -4.05 21.37
N SER A 91 -14.92 -4.07 20.70
CA SER A 91 -15.58 -5.32 20.31
C SER A 91 -14.81 -6.06 19.19
N GLY A 92 -14.16 -5.31 18.29
CA GLY A 92 -13.30 -5.87 17.26
C GLY A 92 -12.50 -4.84 16.48
N LEU A 93 -11.57 -5.36 15.67
CA LEU A 93 -10.67 -4.59 14.81
C LEU A 93 -10.56 -5.27 13.44
N ILE A 94 -10.24 -4.49 12.42
CA ILE A 94 -9.91 -4.99 11.08
C ILE A 94 -8.41 -4.80 10.86
N LEU A 95 -7.72 -5.85 10.46
CA LEU A 95 -6.32 -5.80 10.03
C LEU A 95 -6.30 -6.01 8.51
N GLU A 96 -5.86 -5.03 7.75
CA GLU A 96 -5.92 -5.08 6.28
C GLU A 96 -4.59 -4.71 5.64
N GLY A 97 -4.02 -5.56 4.79
CA GLY A 97 -2.88 -5.17 3.97
C GLY A 97 -2.19 -6.32 3.26
N GLY A 98 -1.05 -6.02 2.63
CA GLY A 98 -0.31 -6.95 1.77
C GLY A 98 1.19 -7.00 2.04
N SER A 99 1.67 -6.45 3.16
CA SER A 99 3.10 -6.50 3.47
C SER A 99 3.53 -7.93 3.84
N ILE A 100 4.24 -8.59 2.93
CA ILE A 100 4.78 -9.96 3.09
C ILE A 100 5.55 -10.08 4.40
N SER A 101 6.53 -9.19 4.60
CA SER A 101 7.40 -9.25 5.77
C SER A 101 6.64 -9.07 7.07
N LEU A 102 5.68 -8.14 7.15
CA LEU A 102 4.88 -7.91 8.34
C LEU A 102 3.94 -9.10 8.63
N LEU A 103 3.28 -9.65 7.61
CA LEU A 103 2.43 -10.84 7.75
C LEU A 103 3.25 -12.05 8.23
N ASN A 104 4.48 -12.20 7.75
CA ASN A 104 5.41 -13.23 8.22
C ASN A 104 5.85 -12.99 9.68
N SER A 105 6.12 -11.75 10.08
CA SER A 105 6.38 -11.40 11.49
C SER A 105 5.18 -11.71 12.38
N MET A 106 3.94 -11.50 11.89
CA MET A 106 2.73 -11.90 12.59
C MET A 106 2.67 -13.42 12.74
N ALA A 107 2.79 -14.18 11.65
CA ALA A 107 2.68 -15.64 11.66
C ALA A 107 3.70 -16.33 12.59
N ARG A 108 4.88 -15.73 12.78
CA ARG A 108 5.94 -16.26 13.67
C ARG A 108 5.78 -15.90 15.15
N SER A 109 4.77 -15.11 15.51
CA SER A 109 4.65 -14.57 16.86
C SER A 109 3.52 -15.18 17.66
N CYS A 110 3.87 -15.74 18.83
CA CYS A 110 2.91 -16.30 19.77
C CYS A 110 1.90 -15.30 20.35
N TYR A 111 2.09 -13.99 20.13
CA TYR A 111 1.13 -12.97 20.53
C TYR A 111 -0.26 -13.21 19.93
N TRP A 112 -0.32 -13.77 18.72
CA TRP A 112 -1.57 -13.97 17.98
C TRP A 112 -2.25 -15.32 18.27
N ASP A 113 -1.59 -16.21 19.01
CA ASP A 113 -2.04 -17.60 19.25
C ASP A 113 -3.19 -17.69 20.27
N GLY A 114 -3.43 -16.65 21.07
CA GLY A 114 -4.43 -16.68 22.14
C GLY A 114 -5.11 -15.33 22.38
N GLY A 115 -6.33 -15.36 22.92
CA GLY A 115 -7.06 -14.16 23.35
C GLY A 115 -7.86 -13.42 22.28
N PHE A 116 -7.85 -13.91 21.02
CA PHE A 116 -8.59 -13.33 19.91
C PHE A 116 -9.54 -14.33 19.25
N GLN A 117 -10.68 -13.83 18.77
CA GLN A 117 -11.56 -14.56 17.87
C GLN A 117 -11.28 -14.08 16.45
N TRP A 118 -10.91 -14.99 15.54
CA TRP A 118 -10.46 -14.63 14.20
C TRP A 118 -11.55 -14.84 13.14
N HIS A 119 -11.66 -13.88 12.23
CA HIS A 119 -12.22 -14.05 10.90
C HIS A 119 -11.11 -13.75 9.90
N ILE A 120 -10.72 -14.72 9.07
CA ILE A 120 -9.59 -14.57 8.15
C ILE A 120 -10.09 -14.64 6.71
N LYS A 121 -9.79 -13.61 5.93
CA LYS A 121 -10.09 -13.50 4.51
C LYS A 121 -8.80 -13.28 3.72
N ARG A 122 -8.37 -14.33 3.00
CA ARG A 122 -7.35 -14.21 1.96
C ARG A 122 -8.01 -13.88 0.62
N LEU A 123 -7.68 -12.73 0.04
CA LEU A 123 -7.96 -12.47 -1.38
C LEU A 123 -6.80 -13.04 -2.21
N ARG A 124 -7.12 -13.76 -3.29
CA ARG A 124 -6.13 -14.39 -4.16
C ARG A 124 -5.98 -13.62 -5.46
N LEU A 125 -4.80 -13.72 -6.07
CA LEU A 125 -4.55 -13.31 -7.43
C LEU A 125 -5.48 -14.09 -8.37
N GLY A 126 -6.27 -13.37 -9.14
CA GLY A 126 -7.18 -13.94 -10.13
C GLY A 126 -6.51 -14.12 -11.49
N CYS A 127 -7.31 -14.16 -12.54
CA CYS A 127 -6.84 -14.12 -13.92
C CYS A 127 -5.91 -12.90 -14.16
N PRO A 128 -4.73 -13.08 -14.78
CA PRO A 128 -3.79 -12.00 -15.08
C PRO A 128 -4.41 -10.83 -15.84
N ASP A 129 -5.26 -11.07 -16.83
CA ASP A 129 -5.89 -9.99 -17.61
C ASP A 129 -6.81 -9.12 -16.75
N LEU A 130 -7.60 -9.76 -15.87
CA LEU A 130 -8.45 -9.04 -14.91
C LEU A 130 -7.64 -8.33 -13.83
N PHE A 131 -6.47 -8.84 -13.48
CA PHE A 131 -5.54 -8.15 -12.59
C PHE A 131 -4.98 -6.90 -13.28
N LEU A 132 -4.41 -7.05 -14.49
CA LEU A 132 -3.80 -5.95 -15.23
C LEU A 132 -4.81 -4.85 -15.53
N ALA A 133 -6.06 -5.20 -15.88
CA ALA A 133 -7.12 -4.20 -16.06
C ALA A 133 -7.37 -3.36 -14.79
N ARG A 134 -7.34 -4.00 -13.60
CA ARG A 134 -7.48 -3.30 -12.31
C ARG A 134 -6.24 -2.51 -11.95
N ALA A 135 -5.05 -3.07 -12.16
CA ALA A 135 -3.78 -2.41 -11.91
C ALA A 135 -3.63 -1.14 -12.78
N LYS A 136 -3.88 -1.23 -14.09
CA LYS A 136 -3.88 -0.08 -15.00
C LYS A 136 -4.84 1.02 -14.53
N ARG A 137 -6.07 0.65 -14.15
CA ARG A 137 -7.04 1.62 -13.59
C ARG A 137 -6.51 2.29 -12.33
N ARG A 138 -5.95 1.51 -11.39
CA ARG A 138 -5.37 2.05 -10.16
C ARG A 138 -4.22 3.00 -10.43
N VAL A 139 -3.33 2.65 -11.37
CA VAL A 139 -2.21 3.52 -11.76
C VAL A 139 -2.73 4.80 -12.41
N MET A 140 -3.73 4.73 -13.29
CA MET A 140 -4.37 5.93 -13.85
C MET A 140 -4.90 6.87 -12.76
N GLU A 141 -5.55 6.32 -11.73
CA GLU A 141 -6.03 7.10 -10.58
C GLU A 141 -4.88 7.74 -9.78
N MET A 142 -3.75 7.03 -9.64
CA MET A 142 -2.55 7.53 -8.95
C MET A 142 -1.81 8.60 -9.75
N LEU A 143 -1.87 8.57 -11.08
CA LEU A 143 -1.25 9.58 -11.95
C LEU A 143 -2.15 10.82 -12.16
N ALA A 144 -3.45 10.72 -11.85
CA ALA A 144 -4.39 11.81 -12.03
C ALA A 144 -4.07 12.99 -11.11
N ILE A 145 -4.05 14.20 -11.67
CA ILE A 145 -3.89 15.45 -10.91
C ILE A 145 -5.20 15.70 -10.14
N ARG A 146 -5.08 15.90 -8.82
CA ARG A 146 -6.20 16.16 -7.92
C ARG A 146 -5.83 17.31 -6.97
N GLU A 147 -6.81 18.12 -6.60
CA GLU A 147 -6.60 19.21 -5.63
C GLU A 147 -6.33 18.68 -4.21
N GLU A 148 -6.94 17.55 -3.87
CA GLU A 148 -6.94 16.95 -2.52
C GLU A 148 -5.64 16.21 -2.16
N ARG A 149 -4.84 15.77 -3.16
CA ARG A 149 -3.61 15.00 -2.93
C ARG A 149 -2.70 15.04 -4.17
N PRO A 150 -1.36 15.13 -4.01
CA PRO A 150 -0.43 14.98 -5.13
C PRO A 150 -0.56 13.61 -5.80
N SER A 151 -0.40 13.59 -7.13
CA SER A 151 -0.23 12.37 -7.91
C SER A 151 1.09 11.69 -7.58
N LEU A 152 1.24 10.40 -7.96
CA LEU A 152 2.48 9.65 -7.82
C LEU A 152 3.67 10.39 -8.45
N LEU A 153 3.48 11.01 -9.62
CA LEU A 153 4.55 11.76 -10.30
C LEU A 153 4.91 13.05 -9.56
N GLN A 154 3.94 13.73 -8.96
CA GLN A 154 4.20 14.91 -8.13
C GLN A 154 4.95 14.54 -6.85
N GLU A 155 4.52 13.48 -6.17
CA GLU A 155 5.24 12.93 -5.00
C GLU A 155 6.69 12.60 -5.37
N LEU A 156 6.89 11.88 -6.48
CA LEU A 156 8.23 11.53 -6.96
C LEU A 156 9.06 12.78 -7.28
N ALA A 157 8.53 13.72 -8.06
CA ALA A 157 9.27 14.92 -8.47
C ALA A 157 9.64 15.82 -7.27
N ASP A 158 8.80 15.86 -6.24
CA ASP A 158 9.09 16.61 -5.02
C ASP A 158 10.15 15.92 -4.16
N LEU A 159 10.04 14.60 -3.98
CA LEU A 159 10.96 13.83 -3.15
C LEU A 159 12.34 13.64 -3.80
N TRP A 160 12.41 13.64 -5.13
CA TRP A 160 13.66 13.48 -5.90
C TRP A 160 14.61 14.67 -5.76
N LYS A 161 14.17 15.78 -5.17
CA LYS A 161 15.01 16.95 -4.89
C LYS A 161 16.04 16.68 -3.78
N GLU A 162 15.80 15.66 -2.95
CA GLU A 162 16.67 15.26 -1.85
C GLU A 162 17.39 13.96 -2.21
N ASP A 163 18.71 14.00 -2.32
CA ASP A 163 19.53 12.85 -2.76
C ASP A 163 19.32 11.59 -1.90
N ALA A 164 19.03 11.76 -0.60
CA ALA A 164 18.80 10.66 0.33
C ALA A 164 17.54 9.83 0.01
N ASN A 165 16.55 10.39 -0.69
CA ASN A 165 15.30 9.70 -1.00
C ASN A 165 15.42 8.80 -2.23
N GLY A 166 16.38 9.05 -3.13
CA GLY A 166 16.54 8.33 -4.40
C GLY A 166 16.60 6.80 -4.22
N PRO A 167 17.55 6.27 -3.43
CA PRO A 167 17.65 4.83 -3.18
C PRO A 167 16.39 4.22 -2.57
N ILE A 168 15.70 4.96 -1.68
CA ILE A 168 14.50 4.47 -1.00
C ILE A 168 13.33 4.37 -1.99
N LEU A 169 13.17 5.35 -2.88
CA LEU A 169 12.14 5.34 -3.92
C LEU A 169 12.41 4.26 -4.98
N GLU A 170 13.67 3.95 -5.25
CA GLU A 170 14.05 2.85 -6.14
C GLU A 170 13.70 1.46 -5.58
N ASP A 171 13.40 1.35 -4.28
CA ASP A 171 12.96 0.10 -3.65
C ASP A 171 11.43 -0.02 -3.50
N ILE A 172 10.66 0.99 -3.92
CA ILE A 172 9.19 1.00 -3.82
C ILE A 172 8.58 0.83 -5.21
N ASP A 173 7.72 -0.18 -5.36
CA ASP A 173 6.95 -0.44 -6.59
C ASP A 173 6.17 0.82 -7.03
N GLY A 174 6.05 1.00 -8.34
CA GLY A 174 5.53 2.22 -8.97
C GLY A 174 6.61 3.28 -9.11
N TYR A 175 7.30 3.66 -8.02
CA TYR A 175 8.40 4.62 -8.09
C TYR A 175 9.62 4.03 -8.79
N ARG A 176 10.04 2.80 -8.43
CA ARG A 176 11.11 2.07 -9.11
C ARG A 176 10.89 1.98 -10.61
N CYS A 177 9.71 1.53 -11.03
CA CYS A 177 9.36 1.46 -12.45
C CYS A 177 9.36 2.84 -13.12
N THR A 178 8.83 3.86 -12.46
CA THR A 178 8.82 5.23 -12.99
C THR A 178 10.23 5.82 -13.17
N ILE A 179 11.12 5.61 -12.20
CA ILE A 179 12.52 6.04 -12.26
C ILE A 179 13.26 5.31 -13.38
N ARG A 180 13.06 4.00 -13.49
CA ARG A 180 13.62 3.18 -14.57
C ARG A 180 13.12 3.66 -15.94
N PHE A 181 11.82 3.90 -16.08
CA PHE A 181 11.20 4.41 -17.29
C PHE A 181 11.83 5.75 -17.74
N ALA A 182 12.07 6.66 -16.79
CA ALA A 182 12.72 7.94 -17.05
C ALA A 182 14.17 7.75 -17.53
N ARG A 183 14.95 6.90 -16.85
CA ARG A 183 16.34 6.58 -17.20
C ARG A 183 16.46 5.99 -18.61
N GLU A 184 15.64 5.00 -18.93
CA GLU A 184 15.64 4.33 -20.25
C GLU A 184 15.34 5.30 -21.41
N ARG A 185 14.66 6.41 -21.12
CA ARG A 185 14.29 7.44 -22.11
C ARG A 185 15.12 8.71 -22.00
N ASN A 186 16.16 8.71 -21.16
CA ASN A 186 17.00 9.88 -20.87
C ASN A 186 16.17 11.13 -20.47
N LEU A 187 15.14 10.92 -19.65
CA LEU A 187 14.27 11.96 -19.14
C LEU A 187 14.67 12.35 -17.70
N ALA A 188 14.68 13.64 -17.41
CA ALA A 188 14.71 14.11 -16.03
C ALA A 188 13.39 13.75 -15.33
N ILE A 189 13.44 13.44 -14.03
CA ILE A 189 12.23 13.10 -13.23
C ILE A 189 11.18 14.22 -13.30
N SER A 190 11.59 15.48 -13.27
CA SER A 190 10.66 16.62 -13.39
C SER A 190 9.94 16.68 -14.74
N ALA A 191 10.51 16.11 -15.81
CA ALA A 191 9.88 16.05 -17.13
C ALA A 191 8.71 15.05 -17.17
N LEU A 192 8.65 14.08 -16.24
CA LEU A 192 7.55 13.12 -16.16
C LEU A 192 6.19 13.78 -15.88
N LEU A 193 6.18 14.97 -15.26
CA LEU A 193 4.96 15.74 -15.02
C LEU A 193 4.28 16.25 -16.30
N ARG A 194 4.98 16.16 -17.45
CA ARG A 194 4.53 16.68 -18.75
C ARG A 194 4.63 15.64 -19.86
N LEU A 195 4.47 14.35 -19.52
CA LEU A 195 4.44 13.28 -20.51
C LEU A 195 3.31 13.50 -21.51
N SER A 196 3.55 13.11 -22.77
CA SER A 196 2.47 13.02 -23.76
C SER A 196 1.51 11.90 -23.37
N PRO A 197 0.25 11.91 -23.84
CA PRO A 197 -0.72 10.86 -23.55
C PRO A 197 -0.21 9.45 -23.88
N GLU A 198 0.55 9.30 -24.97
CA GLU A 198 1.12 8.02 -25.41
C GLU A 198 2.18 7.53 -24.41
N ARG A 199 3.07 8.41 -23.96
CA ARG A 199 4.09 8.07 -22.97
C ARG A 199 3.50 7.81 -21.59
N GLN A 200 2.44 8.52 -21.23
CA GLN A 200 1.70 8.26 -20.01
C GLN A 200 1.05 6.88 -20.05
N GLN A 201 0.49 6.48 -21.19
CA GLN A 201 -0.06 5.14 -21.38
C GLN A 201 1.03 4.06 -21.26
N GLU A 202 2.19 4.24 -21.90
CA GLU A 202 3.33 3.31 -21.74
C GLU A 202 3.76 3.15 -20.27
N LEU A 203 3.80 4.26 -19.52
CA LEU A 203 4.17 4.24 -18.10
C LEU A 203 3.11 3.51 -17.25
N ILE A 204 1.82 3.73 -17.53
CA ILE A 204 0.72 3.02 -16.87
C ILE A 204 0.86 1.51 -17.04
N GLU A 205 1.19 1.07 -18.25
CA GLU A 205 1.40 -0.35 -18.57
C GLU A 205 2.60 -0.91 -17.83
N ALA A 206 3.74 -0.21 -17.86
CA ALA A 206 4.95 -0.64 -17.18
C ALA A 206 4.77 -0.77 -15.65
N ILE A 207 4.04 0.16 -15.00
CA ILE A 207 3.76 0.06 -13.56
C ILE A 207 2.79 -1.09 -13.27
N ALA A 208 1.77 -1.28 -14.11
CA ALA A 208 0.82 -2.37 -13.94
C ALA A 208 1.47 -3.76 -14.06
N ASP A 209 2.44 -3.90 -14.96
CA ASP A 209 3.24 -5.12 -15.10
C ASP A 209 4.13 -5.37 -13.88
N GLU A 210 4.79 -4.33 -13.34
CA GLU A 210 5.54 -4.44 -12.07
C GLU A 210 4.62 -4.86 -10.91
N TYR A 211 3.39 -4.34 -10.84
CA TYR A 211 2.42 -4.76 -9.84
C TYR A 211 2.01 -6.23 -9.99
N LEU A 212 1.95 -6.76 -11.22
CA LEU A 212 1.66 -8.17 -11.46
C LEU A 212 2.84 -9.04 -11.00
N GLU A 213 4.08 -8.63 -11.27
CA GLU A 213 5.27 -9.31 -10.76
C GLU A 213 5.26 -9.34 -9.21
N HIS A 214 4.98 -8.21 -8.58
CA HIS A 214 4.85 -8.13 -7.13
C HIS A 214 3.70 -9.00 -6.58
N ALA A 215 2.54 -8.99 -7.23
CA ALA A 215 1.40 -9.83 -6.83
C ALA A 215 1.72 -11.32 -6.91
N ASN A 216 2.46 -11.75 -7.94
CA ASN A 216 2.94 -13.14 -8.04
C ASN A 216 3.95 -13.47 -6.92
N TRP A 217 4.84 -12.53 -6.58
CA TRP A 217 5.74 -12.70 -5.44
C TRP A 217 4.99 -12.82 -4.12
N GLN A 218 3.98 -11.97 -3.88
CA GLN A 218 3.09 -12.06 -2.73
C GLN A 218 2.39 -13.42 -2.62
N GLU A 219 1.87 -13.96 -3.73
CA GLU A 219 1.23 -15.28 -3.70
C GLU A 219 2.19 -16.41 -3.29
N ARG A 220 3.47 -16.33 -3.70
CA ARG A 220 4.50 -17.30 -3.31
C ARG A 220 4.86 -17.18 -1.83
N ASP A 221 5.04 -15.97 -1.31
CA ASP A 221 5.61 -15.75 0.02
C ASP A 221 4.56 -15.60 1.13
N PHE A 222 3.26 -15.53 0.79
CA PHE A 222 2.15 -15.70 1.73
C PHE A 222 1.84 -17.17 2.05
N SER A 223 2.49 -18.12 1.38
CA SER A 223 2.24 -19.57 1.53
C SER A 223 2.75 -20.14 2.83
#